data_AF-A0A443HTN0-F1
#
_entry.id   AF-A0A443HTN0-F1
#
_cell.length_a   1.000
_cell.length_b   1.000
_cell.length_c   1.000
_cell.angle_alpha   90.00
_cell.angle_beta   90.00
_cell.angle_gamma   90.00
#
_symmetry.space_group_name_H-M   'P 1'
#
loop_
_entity.id
_entity.type
_entity.pdbx_description
1 polymer ?
#
loop_
_entity_poly.entity_id
_entity_poly.type
_entity_poly.pdbx_seq_one_letter_code
_entity_poly.pdbx_strand_id
1 'polypeptide(L)'
;MGSNLPLPYAADAESPLKPAELQVLRAQYEKEGDYVGVQTKFNFAWGLIKSNIRSEQQEGVRLLSEIFRTSPERRRECLYYLALGNYKLANYAEARRYNDLLIEHEPQNLQAASLRTLIDDKVAKEGLMGIAIVGGVALAAGLVGGMLFKGARRR
;
A
#
# COMPACT_ATOMS: atom_id res chain seq x y z
N MET A 1 5.54 -27.31 -6.27
CA MET A 1 4.20 -27.17 -5.65
C MET A 1 4.14 -25.80 -4.99
N GLY A 2 3.66 -24.79 -5.73
CA GLY A 2 3.40 -23.47 -5.15
C GLY A 2 2.24 -23.60 -4.18
N SER A 3 2.40 -23.14 -2.95
CA SER A 3 1.37 -23.20 -1.93
C SER A 3 0.14 -22.39 -2.37
N ASN A 4 -1.00 -23.07 -2.54
CA ASN A 4 -2.35 -22.47 -2.71
C ASN A 4 -2.87 -21.83 -1.40
N LEU A 5 -1.98 -21.22 -0.61
CA LEU A 5 -2.39 -20.46 0.56
C LEU A 5 -3.14 -19.20 0.07
N PRO A 6 -4.31 -18.88 0.65
CA PRO A 6 -5.02 -17.66 0.30
C PRO A 6 -4.12 -16.45 0.57
N LEU A 7 -4.06 -15.53 -0.39
CA LEU A 7 -3.34 -14.27 -0.21
C LEU A 7 -3.94 -13.51 0.99
N PRO A 8 -3.11 -12.86 1.82
CA PRO A 8 -3.59 -12.08 2.96
C PRO A 8 -4.46 -10.91 2.49
N TYR A 9 -5.34 -10.41 3.34
CA TYR A 9 -6.01 -9.14 3.08
C TYR A 9 -5.11 -7.97 3.44
N ALA A 10 -5.40 -6.78 2.91
CA ALA A 10 -4.64 -5.57 3.27
C ALA A 10 -4.65 -5.29 4.79
N ALA A 11 -5.72 -5.67 5.49
CA ALA A 11 -5.82 -5.58 6.95
C ALA A 11 -4.72 -6.40 7.68
N ASP A 12 -4.27 -7.52 7.11
CA ASP A 12 -3.24 -8.35 7.71
C ASP A 12 -1.86 -7.67 7.69
N ALA A 13 -1.63 -6.77 6.72
CA ALA A 13 -0.44 -5.92 6.67
C ALA A 13 -0.43 -4.85 7.79
N GLU A 14 -1.62 -4.49 8.30
CA GLU A 14 -1.80 -3.48 9.34
C GLU A 14 -1.81 -4.05 10.76
N SER A 15 -1.68 -5.37 10.92
CA SER A 15 -1.70 -6.04 12.22
C SER A 15 -0.32 -6.61 12.56
N PRO A 16 0.53 -5.90 13.33
CA PRO A 16 1.90 -6.32 13.60
C PRO A 16 1.99 -7.67 14.31
N LEU A 17 3.06 -8.40 14.04
CA LEU A 17 3.41 -9.59 14.82
C LEU A 17 3.79 -9.20 16.25
N LYS A 18 3.65 -10.13 17.19
CA LYS A 18 4.23 -9.94 18.53
C LYS A 18 5.76 -9.82 18.39
N PRO A 19 6.43 -8.99 19.21
CA PRO A 19 7.89 -8.84 19.12
C PRO A 19 8.65 -10.18 19.17
N ALA A 20 8.17 -11.13 19.98
CA ALA A 20 8.74 -12.47 20.06
C ALA A 20 8.62 -13.26 18.74
N GLU A 21 7.51 -13.14 18.02
CA GLU A 21 7.29 -13.82 16.74
C GLU A 21 8.23 -13.26 15.66
N LEU A 22 8.36 -11.93 15.59
CA LEU A 22 9.32 -11.29 14.67
C LEU A 22 10.76 -11.68 15.01
N GLN A 23 11.09 -11.79 16.30
CA GLN A 23 12.42 -12.22 16.75
C GLN A 23 12.73 -13.67 16.33
N VAL A 24 11.76 -14.57 16.36
CA VAL A 24 11.94 -15.95 15.87
C VAL A 24 12.25 -15.95 14.37
N LEU A 25 11.52 -15.16 13.57
CA LEU A 25 11.77 -15.04 12.13
C LEU A 25 13.17 -14.47 11.85
N ARG A 26 13.56 -13.43 12.61
CA ARG A 26 14.88 -12.80 12.51
C ARG A 26 15.99 -13.79 12.84
N ALA A 27 15.87 -14.51 13.96
CA ALA A 27 16.86 -15.50 14.38
C ALA A 27 17.03 -16.62 13.35
N GLN A 28 15.94 -17.07 12.73
CA GLN A 28 16.00 -18.08 11.66
C GLN A 28 16.69 -17.53 10.40
N TYR A 29 16.36 -16.31 10.00
CA TYR A 29 16.99 -15.64 8.86
C TYR A 29 18.51 -15.45 9.06
N GLU A 30 18.92 -14.97 10.24
CA GLU A 30 20.33 -14.76 10.58
C GLU A 30 21.10 -16.08 10.69
N LYS A 31 20.47 -17.14 11.23
CA LYS A 31 21.08 -18.46 11.37
C LYS A 31 21.42 -19.10 10.02
N GLU A 32 20.58 -18.90 9.00
CA GLU A 32 20.83 -19.46 7.67
C GLU A 32 21.88 -18.68 6.86
N GLY A 33 22.13 -17.41 7.21
CA GLY A 33 23.21 -16.60 6.65
C GLY A 33 23.14 -16.46 5.12
N ASP A 34 24.29 -16.61 4.46
CA ASP A 34 24.44 -16.43 3.00
C ASP A 34 23.61 -17.42 2.17
N TYR A 35 23.22 -18.56 2.75
CA TYR A 35 22.45 -19.61 2.09
C TYR A 35 20.98 -19.65 2.53
N VAL A 36 20.46 -18.50 2.99
CA VAL A 36 19.07 -18.38 3.44
C VAL A 36 18.08 -18.85 2.37
N GLY A 37 17.20 -19.77 2.78
CA GLY A 37 16.16 -20.30 1.94
C GLY A 37 15.15 -19.23 1.55
N VAL A 38 14.61 -19.33 0.34
CA VAL A 38 13.64 -18.37 -0.20
C VAL A 38 12.43 -18.22 0.71
N GLN A 39 11.93 -19.32 1.29
CA GLN A 39 10.79 -19.28 2.20
C GLN A 39 11.12 -18.55 3.51
N THR A 40 12.30 -18.79 4.09
CA THR A 40 12.76 -18.12 5.32
C THR A 40 12.86 -16.62 5.08
N LYS A 41 13.51 -16.22 3.97
CA LYS A 41 13.61 -14.82 3.55
C LYS A 41 12.25 -14.18 3.33
N PHE A 42 11.32 -14.89 2.69
CA PHE A 42 9.96 -14.41 2.46
C PHE A 42 9.20 -14.18 3.78
N ASN A 43 9.24 -15.16 4.69
CA ASN A 43 8.55 -15.07 5.98
C ASN A 43 9.08 -13.90 6.81
N PHE A 44 10.41 -13.74 6.85
CA PHE A 44 11.04 -12.64 7.56
C PHE A 44 10.67 -11.28 6.93
N ALA A 45 10.77 -11.17 5.60
CA ALA A 45 10.38 -9.97 4.87
C ALA A 45 8.93 -9.56 5.14
N TRP A 46 8.01 -10.52 5.17
CA TRP A 46 6.61 -10.26 5.51
C TRP A 46 6.44 -9.80 6.96
N GLY A 47 7.13 -10.42 7.91
CA GLY A 47 7.15 -9.98 9.31
C GLY A 47 7.62 -8.53 9.45
N LEU A 48 8.66 -8.14 8.70
CA LEU A 48 9.17 -6.77 8.67
C LEU A 48 8.18 -5.77 8.07
N ILE A 49 7.47 -6.13 6.98
CA ILE A 49 6.41 -5.28 6.39
C ILE A 49 5.27 -5.03 7.37
N LYS A 50 4.94 -6.03 8.20
CA LYS A 50 3.90 -5.88 9.22
C LYS A 50 4.34 -5.01 10.42
N SER A 51 5.62 -4.69 10.55
CA SER A 51 6.12 -3.82 11.62
C SER A 51 5.52 -2.42 11.54
N ASN A 52 5.52 -1.70 12.65
CA ASN A 52 5.21 -0.27 12.72
C ASN A 52 6.44 0.62 12.45
N ILE A 53 7.62 0.02 12.29
CA ILE A 53 8.87 0.75 12.06
C ILE A 53 9.10 0.87 10.55
N ARG A 54 9.12 2.12 10.04
CA ARG A 54 9.27 2.39 8.61
C ARG A 54 10.54 1.80 7.99
N SER A 55 11.66 1.81 8.71
CA SER A 55 12.91 1.21 8.21
C SER A 55 12.82 -0.31 8.08
N GLU A 56 12.10 -0.99 8.97
CA GLU A 56 11.84 -2.43 8.86
C GLU A 56 10.94 -2.72 7.66
N GLN A 57 9.88 -1.93 7.46
CA GLN A 57 9.01 -2.07 6.29
C GLN A 57 9.79 -1.92 4.98
N GLN A 58 10.67 -0.93 4.89
CA GLN A 58 11.55 -0.71 3.73
C GLN A 58 12.47 -1.92 3.50
N GLU A 59 13.06 -2.48 4.55
CA GLU A 59 13.89 -3.67 4.46
C GLU A 59 13.08 -4.89 4.00
N GLY A 60 11.87 -5.08 4.51
CA GLY A 60 10.99 -6.15 4.05
C GLY A 60 10.65 -6.04 2.56
N VAL A 61 10.35 -4.82 2.06
CA VAL A 61 10.13 -4.58 0.63
C VAL A 61 11.39 -4.85 -0.20
N ARG A 62 12.58 -4.50 0.32
CA ARG A 62 13.87 -4.78 -0.33
C ARG A 62 14.08 -6.29 -0.48
N LEU A 63 13.86 -7.06 0.59
CA LEU A 63 14.01 -8.52 0.59
C LEU A 63 13.02 -9.20 -0.37
N LEU A 64 11.76 -8.77 -0.39
CA LEU A 64 10.77 -9.29 -1.37
C LEU A 64 11.15 -8.95 -2.81
N SER A 65 11.71 -7.76 -3.04
CA SER A 65 12.17 -7.36 -4.38
C SER A 65 13.32 -8.23 -4.87
N GLU A 66 14.18 -8.69 -3.96
CA GLU A 66 15.24 -9.64 -4.27
C GLU A 66 14.66 -11.00 -4.66
N ILE A 67 13.74 -11.55 -3.85
CA ILE A 67 13.04 -12.81 -4.15
C ILE A 67 12.34 -12.74 -5.51
N PHE A 68 11.64 -11.64 -5.79
CA PHE A 68 10.96 -11.44 -7.08
C PHE A 68 11.91 -11.56 -8.28
N ARG A 69 13.15 -11.09 -8.15
CA ARG A 69 14.17 -11.15 -9.21
C ARG A 69 14.78 -12.54 -9.33
N THR A 70 15.10 -13.19 -8.21
CA THR A 70 15.87 -14.44 -8.18
C THR A 70 15.02 -15.71 -8.23
N SER A 71 13.73 -15.63 -7.91
CA SER A 71 12.82 -16.78 -7.77
C SER A 71 11.57 -16.61 -8.65
N PRO A 72 11.68 -16.88 -9.97
CA PRO A 72 10.57 -16.73 -10.92
C PRO A 72 9.28 -17.45 -10.49
N GLU A 73 9.40 -18.61 -9.85
CA GLU A 73 8.30 -19.43 -9.36
C GLU A 73 7.48 -18.76 -8.24
N ARG A 74 8.04 -17.74 -7.56
CA ARG A 74 7.37 -16.97 -6.50
C ARG A 74 6.91 -15.59 -6.95
N ARG A 75 7.12 -15.20 -8.21
CA ARG A 75 6.80 -13.84 -8.68
C ARG A 75 5.34 -13.46 -8.43
N ARG A 76 4.42 -14.41 -8.67
CA ARG A 76 2.98 -14.24 -8.46
C ARG A 76 2.64 -13.77 -7.03
N GLU A 77 3.11 -14.51 -6.02
CA GLU A 77 2.90 -14.13 -4.62
C GLU A 77 3.70 -12.88 -4.25
N CYS A 78 4.93 -12.73 -4.75
CA CYS A 78 5.75 -11.55 -4.50
C CYS A 78 5.10 -10.25 -4.99
N LEU A 79 4.43 -10.26 -6.16
CA LEU A 79 3.71 -9.08 -6.67
C LEU A 79 2.69 -8.57 -5.65
N TYR A 80 1.90 -9.47 -5.08
CA TYR A 80 0.88 -9.09 -4.11
C TYR A 80 1.49 -8.52 -2.82
N TYR A 81 2.53 -9.16 -2.29
CA TYR A 81 3.17 -8.70 -1.05
C TYR A 81 3.99 -7.42 -1.25
N LEU A 82 4.59 -7.23 -2.44
CA LEU A 82 5.23 -5.96 -2.83
C LEU A 82 4.22 -4.83 -2.94
N ALA A 83 3.02 -5.10 -3.47
CA ALA A 83 1.94 -4.13 -3.51
C ALA A 83 1.51 -3.71 -2.09
N LEU A 84 1.31 -4.67 -1.18
CA LEU A 84 0.98 -4.40 0.23
C LEU A 84 2.07 -3.59 0.95
N GLY A 85 3.33 -3.99 0.80
CA GLY A 85 4.45 -3.28 1.43
C GLY A 85 4.59 -1.84 0.93
N ASN A 86 4.46 -1.61 -0.38
CA ASN A 86 4.47 -0.26 -0.94
C ASN A 86 3.25 0.56 -0.53
N TYR A 87 2.06 -0.06 -0.46
CA TYR A 87 0.85 0.60 0.02
C TYR A 87 1.02 1.10 1.47
N LYS A 88 1.54 0.25 2.36
CA LYS A 88 1.82 0.61 3.76
C LYS A 88 2.86 1.73 3.89
N LEU A 89 3.86 1.73 3.01
CA LEU A 89 4.88 2.80 2.93
C LEU A 89 4.37 4.11 2.32
N ALA A 90 3.11 4.17 1.88
CA ALA A 90 2.51 5.25 1.09
C ALA A 90 3.14 5.47 -0.30
N ASN A 91 3.83 4.45 -0.83
CA ASN A 91 4.36 4.43 -2.19
C ASN A 91 3.26 3.96 -3.17
N TYR A 92 2.17 4.71 -3.28
CA TYR A 92 0.95 4.26 -3.98
C TYR A 92 1.15 3.99 -5.47
N ALA A 93 2.08 4.69 -6.14
CA ALA A 93 2.41 4.44 -7.53
C ALA A 93 2.99 3.03 -7.74
N GLU A 94 3.98 2.64 -6.93
CA GLU A 94 4.55 1.29 -6.99
C GLU A 94 3.56 0.23 -6.51
N ALA A 95 2.78 0.54 -5.47
CA ALA A 95 1.73 -0.36 -5.00
C ALA A 95 0.74 -0.71 -6.11
N ARG A 96 0.27 0.31 -6.86
CA ARG A 96 -0.60 0.13 -8.03
C ARG A 96 0.10 -0.69 -9.10
N ARG A 97 1.33 -0.34 -9.47
CA ARG A 97 2.08 -1.02 -10.53
C ARG A 97 2.20 -2.52 -10.28
N TYR A 98 2.57 -2.92 -9.06
CA TYR A 98 2.66 -4.33 -8.71
C TYR A 98 1.30 -5.04 -8.68
N ASN A 99 0.27 -4.36 -8.16
CA ASN A 99 -1.07 -4.93 -8.07
C ASN A 99 -1.72 -5.10 -9.45
N ASP A 100 -1.56 -4.14 -10.35
CA ASP A 100 -2.09 -4.22 -11.71
C ASP A 100 -1.44 -5.35 -12.51
N LEU A 101 -0.11 -5.53 -12.39
CA LEU A 101 0.58 -6.69 -12.97
C LEU A 101 0.03 -8.02 -12.47
N LEU A 102 -0.36 -8.12 -11.20
CA LEU A 102 -1.01 -9.32 -10.69
C LEU A 102 -2.41 -9.51 -11.28
N ILE A 103 -3.20 -8.43 -11.40
CA ILE A 103 -4.56 -8.49 -11.97
C ILE A 103 -4.54 -8.86 -13.46
N GLU A 104 -3.54 -8.41 -14.22
CA GLU A 104 -3.36 -8.82 -15.62
C GLU A 104 -3.22 -10.34 -15.75
N HIS A 105 -2.54 -10.99 -14.79
CA HIS A 105 -2.38 -12.44 -14.76
C HIS A 105 -3.55 -13.16 -14.09
N GLU A 106 -4.20 -12.54 -13.11
CA GLU A 106 -5.30 -13.11 -12.33
C GLU A 106 -6.48 -12.13 -12.19
N PRO A 107 -7.28 -11.93 -13.26
CA PRO A 107 -8.34 -10.92 -13.26
C PRO A 107 -9.45 -11.16 -12.22
N GLN A 108 -9.60 -12.40 -11.76
CA GLN A 108 -10.59 -12.81 -10.76
C GLN A 108 -10.05 -12.80 -9.31
N ASN A 109 -8.84 -12.29 -9.10
CA ASN A 109 -8.23 -12.22 -7.77
C ASN A 109 -8.89 -11.13 -6.93
N LEU A 110 -9.78 -11.54 -6.01
CA LEU A 110 -10.57 -10.65 -5.16
C LEU A 110 -9.70 -9.81 -4.22
N GLN A 111 -8.59 -10.38 -3.73
CA GLN A 111 -7.64 -9.68 -2.87
C GLN A 111 -6.94 -8.55 -3.61
N ALA A 112 -6.46 -8.80 -4.83
CA ALA A 112 -5.83 -7.79 -5.68
C ALA A 112 -6.84 -6.71 -6.08
N ALA A 113 -8.08 -7.08 -6.42
CA ALA A 113 -9.14 -6.12 -6.72
C ALA A 113 -9.46 -5.23 -5.51
N SER A 114 -9.57 -5.82 -4.31
CA SER A 114 -9.79 -5.07 -3.07
C SER A 114 -8.63 -4.11 -2.77
N LEU A 115 -7.39 -4.56 -2.94
CA LEU A 115 -6.21 -3.71 -2.75
C LEU A 115 -6.17 -2.56 -3.76
N ARG A 116 -6.59 -2.78 -5.01
CA ARG A 116 -6.67 -1.70 -6.01
C ARG A 116 -7.59 -0.58 -5.56
N THR A 117 -8.78 -0.93 -5.07
CA THR A 117 -9.73 0.06 -4.52
C THR A 117 -9.12 0.84 -3.36
N LEU A 118 -8.44 0.16 -2.43
CA LEU A 118 -7.77 0.85 -1.32
C LEU A 118 -6.68 1.82 -1.79
N ILE A 119 -5.91 1.44 -2.81
CA ILE A 119 -4.91 2.31 -3.43
C ILE A 119 -5.59 3.52 -4.10
N ASP A 120 -6.65 3.30 -4.88
CA ASP A 120 -7.44 4.37 -5.52
C ASP A 120 -7.95 5.40 -4.50
N ASP A 121 -8.55 4.92 -3.41
CA ASP A 121 -9.11 5.76 -2.35
C ASP A 121 -8.04 6.62 -1.66
N LYS A 122 -6.85 6.04 -1.40
CA LYS A 122 -5.72 6.79 -0.80
C LYS A 122 -5.20 7.87 -1.73
N VAL A 123 -4.99 7.54 -3.00
CA VAL A 123 -4.51 8.51 -4.01
C VAL A 123 -5.52 9.65 -4.18
N ALA A 124 -6.82 9.34 -4.27
CA ALA A 124 -7.87 10.36 -4.38
C ALA A 124 -7.89 11.27 -3.15
N LYS A 125 -7.79 10.70 -1.94
CA LYS A 125 -7.79 11.47 -0.70
C LYS A 125 -6.58 12.41 -0.59
N GLU A 126 -5.38 11.96 -0.94
CA GLU A 126 -4.18 12.80 -0.91
C GLU A 126 -4.21 13.90 -1.98
N GLY A 127 -4.73 13.60 -3.18
CA GLY A 127 -4.95 14.60 -4.22
C GLY A 127 -5.94 15.69 -3.81
N LEU A 128 -7.04 15.32 -3.14
CA LEU A 128 -8.02 16.27 -2.60
C LEU A 128 -7.45 17.16 -1.50
N MET A 129 -6.63 16.62 -0.60
CA MET A 129 -5.96 17.42 0.45
C MET A 129 -5.01 18.46 -0.15
N GLY A 130 -4.31 18.14 -1.24
CA GLY A 130 -3.48 19.09 -1.99
C GLY A 130 -4.29 20.25 -2.59
N ILE A 131 -5.47 19.97 -3.15
CA ILE A 131 -6.36 20.99 -3.71
C ILE A 131 -6.96 21.87 -2.62
N ALA A 132 -7.34 21.32 -1.47
CA ALA A 132 -7.91 22.10 -0.36
C ALA A 132 -6.91 23.09 0.26
N ILE A 133 -5.62 22.72 0.33
CA ILE A 133 -4.56 23.59 0.85
C ILE A 133 -4.26 24.73 -0.13
N VAL A 134 -4.24 24.45 -1.44
CA VAL A 134 -4.02 25.48 -2.47
C VAL A 134 -5.27 26.32 -2.75
N GLY A 135 -6.46 25.79 -2.44
CA GLY A 135 -7.78 26.40 -2.65
C GLY A 135 -8.29 27.28 -1.51
N GLY A 136 -7.42 27.79 -0.63
CA GLY A 136 -7.79 28.61 0.55
C GLY A 136 -8.51 29.94 0.26
N VAL A 137 -9.00 30.21 -0.96
CA VAL A 137 -9.72 31.45 -1.31
C VAL A 137 -11.01 31.22 -2.15
N ALA A 138 -11.38 30.00 -2.53
CA ALA A 138 -12.51 29.83 -3.45
C ALA A 138 -13.89 29.78 -2.75
N LEU A 139 -14.57 30.94 -2.79
CA LEU A 139 -16.04 31.12 -2.91
C LEU A 139 -16.90 31.07 -1.63
N ALA A 140 -16.80 32.09 -0.79
CA ALA A 140 -17.86 32.51 0.14
C ALA A 140 -18.43 33.91 -0.15
N ALA A 141 -18.31 34.41 -1.40
CA ALA A 141 -18.77 35.75 -1.79
C ALA A 141 -20.04 35.78 -2.67
N GLY A 142 -20.68 34.63 -2.91
CA GLY A 142 -21.78 34.51 -3.89
C GLY A 142 -23.20 34.79 -3.40
N LEU A 143 -23.44 35.03 -2.11
CA LEU A 143 -24.80 35.11 -1.56
C LEU A 143 -25.21 36.45 -0.93
N VAL A 144 -24.33 37.48 -0.91
CA VAL A 144 -24.64 38.76 -0.26
C VAL A 144 -24.91 39.91 -1.26
N GLY A 145 -24.55 39.77 -2.54
CA GLY A 145 -24.61 40.86 -3.52
C GLY A 145 -25.98 41.22 -4.13
N GLY A 146 -27.03 40.43 -3.88
CA GLY A 146 -28.30 40.54 -4.64
C GLY A 146 -29.39 41.43 -4.06
N MET A 147 -29.24 42.02 -2.86
CA MET A 147 -30.33 42.73 -2.16
C MET A 147 -30.27 44.27 -2.22
N LEU A 148 -29.30 44.88 -2.92
CA LEU A 148 -29.10 46.35 -2.85
C LEU A 148 -29.74 47.20 -3.97
N PHE A 149 -30.46 46.62 -4.94
CA PHE A 149 -31.16 47.40 -5.97
C PHE A 149 -32.69 47.37 -5.83
N LYS A 150 -33.20 48.01 -4.78
CA LYS A 150 -34.62 48.41 -4.71
C LYS A 150 -34.77 49.75 -4.02
N GLY A 151 -34.51 50.85 -4.74
CA GLY A 151 -34.69 52.17 -4.14
C GLY A 151 -34.26 53.40 -4.95
N ALA A 152 -34.70 53.57 -6.20
CA ALA A 152 -34.72 54.88 -6.87
C ALA A 152 -35.90 54.91 -7.86
N ARG A 153 -37.13 55.06 -7.36
CA ARG A 153 -37.88 56.32 -7.22
C ARG A 153 -38.18 56.98 -8.56
N ARG A 154 -39.40 56.69 -9.05
CA ARG A 154 -40.18 57.53 -9.98
C ARG A 154 -40.14 58.99 -9.54
N ARG A 155 -39.79 59.90 -10.46
CA ARG A 155 -40.51 61.14 -10.78
C ARG A 155 -40.00 61.68 -12.10
#